data_AF-A0AAW7A7B1-F1
#
_entry.id   AF-A0AAW7A7B1-F1
#
_cell.length_a   1.000
_cell.length_b   1.000
_cell.length_c   1.000
_cell.angle_alpha   90.00
_cell.angle_beta   90.00
_cell.angle_gamma   90.00
#
_symmetry.space_group_name_H-M   'P 1'
#
loop_
_entity.id
_entity.type
_entity.pdbx_description
1 polymer ?
#
loop_
_entity_poly.entity_id
_entity_poly.type
_entity_poly.pdbx_seq_one_letter_code
_entity_poly.pdbx_strand_id
1 'polypeptide(L)'
;MPFALLPILTGIGNALRIPALAAFIAQIATTVFGWFFIAKARNVSIQLTIITMIIILTTALTLAIHAIAAGLSFVVPPYLSQAMSMFIPNNAIPCVSAVYSAKLLRWVWSWKFYAITSVGGA
;
A
#
# COMPACT_ATOMS: atom_id res chain seq x y z
N MET A 1 44.83 -28.37 38.69
CA MET A 1 43.73 -27.71 39.40
C MET A 1 42.43 -27.68 38.56
N PRO A 2 41.84 -28.81 38.13
CA PRO A 2 40.60 -28.81 37.33
C PRO A 2 39.31 -28.86 38.16
N PHE A 3 39.38 -29.19 39.45
CA PHE A 3 38.20 -29.47 40.28
C PHE A 3 37.39 -28.23 40.69
N ALA A 4 37.97 -27.02 40.60
CA ALA A 4 37.28 -25.77 40.96
C ALA A 4 36.31 -25.25 39.88
N LEU A 5 36.39 -25.75 38.65
CA LEU A 5 35.53 -25.30 37.53
C LEU A 5 34.20 -26.06 37.43
N LEU A 6 34.12 -27.27 38.00
CA LEU A 6 32.91 -28.10 38.03
C LEU A 6 31.71 -27.42 38.71
N PRO A 7 31.83 -26.76 39.89
CA PRO A 7 30.70 -26.06 40.52
C PRO A 7 30.27 -24.80 39.75
N ILE A 8 31.21 -24.13 39.07
CA ILE A 8 30.92 -22.95 38.25
C ILE A 8 30.19 -23.35 36.97
N LEU A 9 30.63 -24.41 36.30
CA LEU A 9 29.97 -24.98 35.12
C LEU A 9 28.56 -25.51 35.44
N THR A 10 28.36 -26.12 36.62
CA THR A 10 27.02 -26.53 37.07
C THR A 10 26.15 -25.33 37.49
N GLY A 11 26.72 -24.29 38.09
CA GLY A 11 26.01 -23.04 38.40
C GLY A 11 25.53 -22.31 37.15
N ILE A 12 26.38 -22.16 36.15
CA ILE A 12 26.05 -21.57 34.84
C ILE A 12 25.03 -22.44 34.11
N GLY A 13 25.21 -23.78 34.10
CA GLY A 13 24.27 -24.71 33.50
C GLY A 13 22.87 -24.64 34.10
N ASN A 14 22.73 -24.43 35.41
CA ASN A 14 21.44 -24.26 36.06
C ASN A 14 20.83 -22.87 35.84
N ALA A 15 21.64 -21.81 35.77
CA ALA A 15 21.18 -20.46 35.48
C ALA A 15 20.72 -20.29 34.02
N LEU A 16 21.36 -20.95 33.05
CA LEU A 16 21.01 -20.86 31.63
C LEU A 16 19.80 -21.71 31.22
N ARG A 17 19.36 -22.66 32.06
CA ARG A 17 18.21 -23.53 31.75
C ARG A 17 16.90 -22.77 31.54
N ILE A 18 16.61 -21.77 32.36
CA ILE A 18 15.38 -20.98 32.27
C ILE A 18 15.42 -20.04 31.05
N PRO A 19 16.49 -19.26 30.81
CA PRO A 19 16.66 -18.48 29.59
C PRO A 19 16.65 -19.33 28.31
N ALA A 20 17.26 -20.52 28.32
CA ALA A 20 17.30 -21.39 27.15
C ALA A 20 15.92 -21.98 26.80
N LEU A 21 15.11 -22.35 27.80
CA LEU A 21 13.73 -22.76 27.57
C LEU A 21 12.87 -21.58 27.07
N ALA A 22 13.02 -20.41 27.67
CA ALA A 22 12.31 -19.21 27.23
C ALA A 22 12.68 -18.84 25.78
N ALA A 23 13.97 -18.89 25.44
CA ALA A 23 14.46 -18.66 24.08
C ALA A 23 13.93 -19.72 23.10
N PHE A 24 13.91 -20.99 23.49
CA PHE A 24 13.37 -22.07 22.65
C PHE A 24 11.87 -21.91 22.38
N ILE A 25 11.07 -21.61 23.40
CA ILE A 25 9.64 -21.36 23.25
C ILE A 25 9.40 -20.09 22.43
N ALA A 26 10.18 -19.02 22.65
CA ALA A 26 10.11 -17.81 21.86
C ALA A 26 10.48 -18.05 20.39
N GLN A 27 11.47 -18.91 20.11
CA GLN A 27 11.87 -19.29 18.74
C GLN A 27 10.74 -20.04 18.02
N ILE A 28 10.06 -20.97 18.70
CA ILE A 28 8.91 -21.69 18.15
C ILE A 28 7.74 -20.72 17.90
N ALA A 29 7.44 -19.85 18.87
CA ALA A 29 6.38 -18.87 18.71
C ALA A 29 6.67 -17.94 17.52
N THR A 30 7.88 -17.40 17.42
CA THR A 30 8.26 -16.48 16.33
C THR A 30 8.28 -17.15 14.96
N THR A 31 8.69 -18.42 14.85
CA THR A 31 8.63 -19.15 13.57
C THR A 31 7.18 -19.43 13.14
N VAL A 32 6.30 -19.83 14.06
CA VAL A 32 4.88 -20.09 13.76
C VAL A 32 4.15 -18.81 13.38
N PHE A 33 4.31 -17.75 14.18
CA PHE A 33 3.72 -16.45 13.87
C PHE A 33 4.33 -15.84 12.61
N GLY A 34 5.65 -15.94 12.43
CA GLY A 34 6.35 -15.47 11.24
C GLY A 34 5.82 -16.11 9.96
N TRP A 35 5.66 -17.44 9.94
CA TRP A 35 5.07 -18.13 8.79
C TRP A 35 3.63 -17.68 8.54
N PHE A 36 2.81 -17.55 9.58
CA PHE A 36 1.43 -17.10 9.44
C PHE A 36 1.32 -15.66 8.89
N PHE A 37 2.13 -14.74 9.41
CA PHE A 37 2.19 -13.37 8.93
C PHE A 37 2.69 -13.31 7.48
N ILE A 38 3.74 -14.04 7.12
CA ILE A 38 4.27 -14.05 5.75
C ILE A 38 3.23 -14.66 4.79
N ALA A 39 2.57 -15.75 5.18
CA ALA A 39 1.57 -16.43 4.36
C ALA A 39 0.32 -15.56 4.11
N LYS A 40 -0.14 -14.82 5.12
CA LYS A 40 -1.31 -13.92 4.98
C LYS A 40 -0.94 -12.54 4.43
N ALA A 41 0.28 -12.06 4.66
CA ALA A 41 0.75 -10.77 4.18
C ALA A 41 0.76 -10.69 2.65
N ARG A 42 1.00 -11.81 1.94
CA ARG A 42 1.01 -11.80 0.46
C ARG A 42 -0.31 -11.36 -0.16
N ASN A 43 -1.43 -11.87 0.34
CA ASN A 43 -2.74 -11.52 -0.23
C ASN A 43 -3.16 -10.11 0.19
N VAL A 44 -2.86 -9.74 1.43
CA VAL A 44 -3.15 -8.40 1.96
C VAL A 44 -2.32 -7.34 1.25
N SER A 45 -1.03 -7.59 1.01
CA SER A 45 -0.15 -6.64 0.31
C SER A 45 -0.61 -6.42 -1.12
N ILE A 46 -0.98 -7.47 -1.86
CA ILE A 46 -1.52 -7.35 -3.22
C ILE A 46 -2.80 -6.49 -3.22
N GLN A 47 -3.74 -6.76 -2.31
CA GLN A 47 -4.97 -5.96 -2.22
C GLN A 47 -4.68 -4.49 -1.87
N LEU A 48 -3.77 -4.26 -0.94
CA LEU A 48 -3.39 -2.92 -0.50
C LEU A 48 -2.69 -2.15 -1.63
N THR A 49 -1.76 -2.77 -2.35
CA THR A 49 -1.07 -2.16 -3.50
C THR A 49 -2.07 -1.74 -4.58
N ILE A 50 -3.14 -2.50 -4.80
CA ILE A 50 -4.13 -2.10 -5.80
C ILE A 50 -5.00 -0.94 -5.30
N ILE A 51 -5.38 -0.93 -4.02
CA ILE A 51 -6.13 0.20 -3.45
C ILE A 51 -5.29 1.47 -3.50
N THR A 52 -4.01 1.41 -3.12
CA THR A 52 -3.12 2.57 -3.17
C THR A 52 -2.89 3.06 -4.60
N MET A 53 -2.72 2.14 -5.56
CA MET A 53 -2.61 2.48 -6.98
C MET A 53 -3.86 3.23 -7.48
N ILE A 54 -5.07 2.76 -7.14
CA ILE A 54 -6.32 3.43 -7.52
C ILE A 54 -6.39 4.84 -6.93
N ILE A 55 -6.10 4.98 -5.63
CA ILE A 55 -6.17 6.27 -4.94
C ILE A 55 -5.20 7.26 -5.61
N ILE A 56 -3.94 6.87 -5.80
CA ILE A 56 -2.91 7.74 -6.39
C ILE A 56 -3.28 8.13 -7.82
N LEU A 57 -3.78 7.21 -8.64
CA LEU A 57 -4.20 7.54 -10.01
C LEU A 57 -5.38 8.51 -10.02
N THR A 58 -6.37 8.31 -9.14
CA THR A 58 -7.54 9.21 -9.07
C THR A 58 -7.16 10.61 -8.59
N THR A 59 -6.30 10.73 -7.57
CA THR A 59 -5.85 12.04 -7.08
C THR A 59 -4.90 12.74 -8.05
N ALA A 60 -4.03 12.00 -8.73
CA ALA A 60 -3.17 12.56 -9.77
C ALA A 60 -4.00 13.10 -10.95
N LEU A 61 -5.05 12.37 -11.36
CA LEU A 61 -5.93 12.80 -12.44
C LEU A 61 -6.74 14.05 -12.07
N THR A 62 -7.33 14.11 -10.88
CA THR A 62 -8.09 15.29 -10.44
C THR A 62 -7.20 16.52 -10.38
N LEU A 63 -5.98 16.36 -9.86
CA LEU A 63 -4.97 17.41 -9.81
C LEU A 63 -4.54 17.86 -11.21
N ALA A 64 -4.31 16.92 -12.14
CA ALA A 64 -3.92 17.24 -13.52
C ALA A 64 -5.01 18.05 -14.24
N ILE A 65 -6.29 17.68 -14.10
CA ILE A 65 -7.40 18.43 -14.70
C ILE A 65 -7.49 19.85 -14.11
N HIS A 66 -7.31 19.99 -12.79
CA HIS A 66 -7.29 21.31 -12.14
C HIS A 66 -6.09 22.15 -12.59
N ALA A 67 -4.91 21.55 -12.70
CA ALA A 67 -3.70 22.23 -13.15
C ALA A 67 -3.82 22.73 -14.59
N ILE A 68 -4.42 21.92 -15.49
CA ILE A 68 -4.67 22.34 -16.88
C ILE A 68 -5.66 23.50 -16.91
N ALA A 69 -6.76 23.43 -16.14
CA ALA A 69 -7.74 24.51 -16.09
C ALA A 69 -7.14 25.81 -15.53
N ALA A 70 -6.34 25.73 -14.46
CA ALA A 70 -5.63 26.86 -13.89
C ALA A 70 -4.61 27.44 -14.86
N GLY A 71 -3.81 26.60 -15.53
CA GLY A 71 -2.85 27.01 -16.55
C GLY A 71 -3.51 27.72 -17.73
N LEU A 72 -4.66 27.23 -18.18
CA LEU A 72 -5.42 27.85 -19.26
C LEU A 72 -5.94 29.24 -18.86
N SER A 73 -6.33 29.43 -17.60
CA SER A 73 -6.79 30.72 -17.08
C SER A 73 -5.70 31.81 -17.09
N PHE A 74 -4.41 31.45 -17.14
CA PHE A 74 -3.32 32.43 -17.25
C PHE A 74 -3.04 32.87 -18.69
N VAL A 75 -3.39 32.04 -19.68
CA VAL A 75 -3.10 32.29 -21.09
C VAL A 75 -4.31 32.86 -21.83
N VAL A 76 -5.52 32.57 -21.35
CA VAL A 76 -6.76 32.99 -22.00
C VAL A 76 -7.07 34.48 -21.72
N PRO A 77 -7.40 35.27 -22.76
CA PRO A 77 -7.82 36.66 -22.59
C PRO A 77 -9.06 36.81 -21.69
N PRO A 78 -9.16 37.88 -20.89
CA PRO A 78 -10.16 38.00 -19.82
C PRO A 78 -11.62 37.96 -20.32
N TYR A 79 -11.88 38.45 -21.54
CA TYR A 79 -13.21 38.41 -22.17
C TYR A 79 -13.68 36.98 -22.49
N LEU A 80 -12.77 36.08 -22.83
CA LEU A 80 -13.11 34.68 -23.10
C LEU A 80 -13.39 33.90 -21.79
N SER A 81 -12.64 34.20 -20.73
CA SER A 81 -12.84 33.60 -19.41
C SER A 81 -14.23 33.91 -18.84
N GLN A 82 -14.67 35.16 -18.97
CA GLN A 82 -16.01 35.59 -18.53
C GLN A 82 -17.14 35.02 -19.39
N ALA A 83 -16.95 34.89 -20.71
CA ALA A 83 -17.94 34.26 -21.57
C ALA A 83 -18.09 32.76 -21.26
N MET A 84 -16.98 32.05 -21.02
CA MET A 84 -17.00 30.61 -20.75
C MET A 84 -17.55 30.26 -19.36
N SER A 85 -17.38 31.14 -18.36
CA SER A 85 -17.99 30.94 -17.03
C SER A 85 -19.51 31.08 -17.02
N MET A 86 -20.12 31.68 -18.06
CA MET A 86 -21.58 31.68 -18.23
C MET A 86 -22.14 30.33 -18.70
N PHE A 87 -21.33 29.50 -19.36
CA PHE A 87 -21.76 28.21 -19.91
C PHE A 87 -21.27 27.01 -19.09
N ILE A 88 -20.10 27.12 -18.46
CA ILE A 88 -19.51 26.05 -17.67
C ILE A 88 -19.79 26.29 -16.19
N PRO A 89 -20.61 25.45 -15.55
CA PRO A 89 -20.91 25.63 -14.14
C PRO A 89 -19.69 25.29 -13.29
N ASN A 90 -19.59 25.90 -12.10
CA ASN A 90 -18.45 25.72 -11.18
C ASN A 90 -18.20 24.25 -10.77
N ASN A 91 -19.22 23.40 -10.82
CA ASN A 91 -19.11 21.97 -10.55
C ASN A 91 -18.69 21.12 -11.78
N ALA A 92 -18.47 21.71 -12.95
CA ALA A 92 -18.09 20.96 -14.14
C ALA A 92 -16.76 20.23 -13.96
N ILE A 93 -15.77 20.87 -13.33
CA ILE A 93 -14.44 20.28 -13.09
C ILE A 93 -14.54 19.05 -12.18
N PRO A 94 -15.19 19.09 -11.00
CA PRO A 94 -15.38 17.90 -10.18
C PRO A 94 -16.25 16.83 -10.87
N CYS A 95 -17.30 17.20 -11.62
CA CYS A 95 -18.12 16.24 -12.35
C CYS A 95 -17.34 15.50 -13.45
N VAL A 96 -16.55 16.21 -14.25
CA VAL A 96 -15.67 15.61 -15.26
C VAL A 96 -14.66 14.69 -14.59
N SER A 97 -14.05 15.13 -13.48
CA SER A 97 -13.10 14.31 -12.75
C SER A 97 -13.72 13.01 -12.20
N ALA A 98 -14.99 13.04 -11.78
CA ALA A 98 -15.72 11.85 -11.33
C ALA A 98 -15.98 10.86 -12.48
N VAL A 99 -16.36 11.36 -13.67
CA VAL A 99 -16.55 10.52 -14.87
C VAL A 99 -15.23 9.86 -15.29
N TYR A 100 -14.13 10.62 -15.32
CA TYR A 100 -12.83 10.05 -15.67
C TYR A 100 -12.30 9.09 -14.59
N SER A 101 -12.58 9.35 -13.31
CA SER A 101 -12.26 8.43 -12.21
C SER A 101 -13.03 7.10 -12.35
N ALA A 102 -14.30 7.13 -12.75
CA ALA A 102 -15.08 5.92 -13.02
C ALA A 102 -14.52 5.11 -14.21
N LYS A 103 -14.04 5.78 -15.26
CA LYS A 103 -13.36 5.13 -16.40
C LYS A 103 -12.02 4.52 -15.98
N LEU A 104 -11.24 5.21 -15.15
CA LEU A 104 -10.00 4.67 -14.59
C LEU A 104 -10.26 3.45 -13.73
N LEU A 105 -11.30 3.47 -12.88
CA LEU A 105 -11.70 2.31 -12.09
C LEU A 105 -12.00 1.09 -12.97
N ARG A 106 -12.76 1.28 -14.07
CA ARG A 106 -13.03 0.20 -15.04
C ARG A 106 -11.75 -0.33 -15.69
N TRP A 107 -10.84 0.56 -16.08
CA TRP A 107 -9.54 0.18 -16.65
C TRP A 107 -8.69 -0.60 -15.65
N VAL A 108 -8.52 -0.13 -14.41
CA VAL A 108 -7.80 -0.85 -13.36
C VAL A 108 -8.41 -2.23 -13.15
N TRP A 109 -9.74 -2.34 -13.14
CA TRP A 109 -10.41 -3.63 -12.98
C TRP A 109 -10.05 -4.61 -14.10
N SER A 110 -10.02 -4.18 -15.37
CA SER A 110 -9.56 -5.04 -16.47
C SER A 110 -8.10 -5.50 -16.31
N TRP A 111 -7.22 -4.64 -15.78
CA TRP A 111 -5.83 -5.01 -15.47
C TRP A 111 -5.71 -6.01 -14.32
N LYS A 112 -6.53 -5.89 -13.27
CA LYS A 112 -6.53 -6.85 -12.16
C LYS A 112 -6.88 -8.25 -12.67
N PHE A 113 -7.88 -8.37 -13.55
CA PHE A 113 -8.23 -9.65 -14.15
C PHE A 113 -7.08 -10.21 -14.97
N TYR A 114 -6.50 -9.40 -15.85
CA TYR A 114 -5.34 -9.81 -16.65
C TYR A 114 -4.17 -10.27 -15.77
N ALA A 115 -3.80 -9.50 -14.75
CA ALA A 115 -2.68 -9.82 -13.85
C ALA A 115 -2.95 -11.07 -12.99
N ILE A 116 -4.17 -11.27 -12.52
CA ILE A 116 -4.55 -12.48 -11.77
C ILE A 116 -4.46 -13.70 -12.70
N THR A 117 -4.95 -13.59 -13.94
CA THR A 117 -4.90 -14.70 -14.91
C THR A 117 -3.49 -14.97 -15.44
N SER A 118 -2.61 -13.96 -15.53
CA SER A 118 -1.27 -14.11 -16.08
C SER A 118 -0.22 -14.50 -15.03
N VAL A 119 -0.42 -14.14 -13.76
CA VAL A 119 0.52 -14.43 -12.65
C VAL A 119 0.03 -15.59 -11.78
N GLY A 120 -1.28 -15.78 -11.65
CA GLY A 120 -1.88 -16.98 -11.09
C GLY A 120 -1.95 -18.04 -12.17
N GLY A 121 -0.82 -18.70 -12.46
CA GLY A 121 -0.80 -19.86 -13.34
C GLY A 121 -1.85 -20.90 -12.91
N ALA A 122 -2.91 -20.98 -13.69
CA ALA A 122 -3.65 -22.18 -13.99
C ALA A 122 -3.45 -22.46 -15.47
#